data_AF-X0Y6Z3-F1
#
_entry.id   AF-X0Y6Z3-F1
#
_cell.length_a   1.000
_cell.length_b   1.000
_cell.length_c   1.000
_cell.angle_alpha   90.00
_cell.angle_beta   90.00
_cell.angle_gamma   90.00
#
_symmetry.space_group_name_H-M   'P 1'
#
loop_
_entity.id
_entity.type
_entity.pdbx_description
1 polymer ?
#
loop_
_entity_poly.entity_id
_entity_poly.type
_entity_poly.pdbx_seq_one_letter_code
_entity_poly.pdbx_strand_id
1 'polypeptide(L)' 'MREKATRICIAVLVGAVMCTIGISAEDKPKPREKKAGGKYFVHDETEPLPPVVAPGKTDDQPPADAVVLFDGTDVSAWS' A
#
# COMPACT_ATOMS: atom_id res chain seq x y z
N MET A 1 6.29 24.67 60.81
CA MET A 1 7.04 25.25 59.66
C MET A 1 7.74 24.16 58.85
N ARG A 2 8.57 23.30 59.46
CA ARG A 2 9.32 22.23 58.78
C ARG A 2 8.44 21.17 58.10
N GLU A 3 7.41 20.65 58.77
CA GLU A 3 6.53 19.60 58.19
C GLU A 3 5.71 20.08 56.98
N LYS A 4 5.26 21.34 56.99
CA LYS A 4 4.54 21.94 55.86
C LYS A 4 5.46 22.08 54.65
N ALA A 5 6.72 22.48 54.87
CA ALA A 5 7.74 22.57 53.83
C ALA A 5 8.09 21.18 53.26
N THR A 6 8.25 20.16 54.12
CA THR A 6 8.53 18.78 53.67
C THR A 6 7.41 18.22 52.79
N ARG A 7 6.14 18.45 53.15
CA ARG A 7 4.99 17.97 52.36
C ARG A 7 4.87 18.68 51.00
N ILE A 8 5.18 19.98 50.96
CA ILE A 8 5.22 20.75 49.71
C ILE A 8 6.36 20.24 48.81
N CYS A 9 7.55 20.00 49.36
CA CYS A 9 8.67 19.45 48.59
C CYS A 9 8.36 18.06 48.02
N ILE A 10 7.73 17.17 48.79
CA ILE A 10 7.33 15.83 48.30
C ILE A 10 6.28 15.96 47.19
N ALA A 11 5.28 16.83 47.34
CA ALA A 11 4.26 17.03 46.32
C ALA A 11 4.84 17.58 45.00
N VAL A 12 5.81 18.51 45.08
CA VAL A 12 6.51 19.05 43.91
C VAL A 12 7.37 17.98 43.24
N LEU A 13 8.09 17.16 44.02
CA LEU A 13 8.92 16.08 43.48
C LEU A 13 8.08 14.98 42.81
N VAL A 14 6.95 14.58 43.42
CA VAL A 14 6.03 13.58 42.84
C VAL A 14 5.35 14.12 41.57
N GLY A 15 4.93 15.40 41.58
CA GLY A 15 4.35 16.04 40.39
C GLY A 15 5.34 16.15 39.23
N ALA A 16 6.60 16.49 39.53
CA ALA A 16 7.66 16.58 38.51
C ALA A 16 7.99 15.21 37.90
N VAL A 17 8.04 14.15 38.71
CA VAL A 17 8.26 12.76 38.22
C VAL A 17 7.08 12.26 37.38
N MET A 18 5.84 12.64 37.71
CA MET A 18 4.68 12.18 36.96
C MET A 18 4.55 12.87 35.58
N CYS A 19 5.05 14.10 35.43
CA CYS A 19 5.09 14.78 34.13
C CYS A 19 6.08 14.15 33.13
N THR A 20 7.11 13.43 33.57
CA THR A 20 8.12 12.87 32.66
C THR A 20 7.77 11.50 32.09
N ILE A 21 6.74 10.83 32.60
CA ILE A 21 6.31 9.49 32.15
C ILE A 21 5.37 9.57 30.93
N GLY A 22 4.80 10.75 30.63
CA GLY A 22 3.73 10.92 29.65
C GLY A 22 4.12 11.17 28.19
N ILE A 23 5.40 11.09 27.79
CA ILE A 23 5.83 11.39 26.41
C ILE A 23 6.31 10.11 25.72
N SER A 24 5.38 9.34 25.15
CA SER A 24 5.68 8.51 23.97
C SER A 24 4.40 7.89 23.42
N ALA A 25 3.79 8.56 22.46
CA ALA A 25 2.97 7.90 21.44
C ALA A 25 3.84 7.85 20.17
N GLU A 26 4.54 6.74 19.96
CA GLU A 26 5.23 6.50 18.70
C GLU A 26 4.17 6.24 17.61
N ASP A 27 4.01 7.17 16.67
CA ASP A 27 3.27 6.91 15.43
C ASP A 27 4.11 5.97 14.56
N LYS A 28 3.98 4.67 14.80
CA LYS A 28 4.71 3.66 14.03
C LYS A 28 4.19 3.68 12.60
N PRO A 29 5.08 3.66 11.58
CA PRO A 29 4.64 3.58 10.20
C PRO A 29 3.80 2.32 10.02
N LYS A 30 2.62 2.49 9.41
CA LYS A 30 1.73 1.37 9.12
C LYS A 30 2.46 0.37 8.20
N PRO A 31 2.36 -0.94 8.45
CA PRO A 31 2.89 -1.95 7.53
C PRO A 31 2.31 -1.77 6.12
N ARG A 32 3.12 -2.07 5.11
CA ARG A 32 2.69 -1.99 3.70
C ARG A 32 1.47 -2.90 3.46
N GLU A 33 0.48 -2.39 2.74
CA GLU A 33 -0.76 -3.11 2.47
C GLU A 33 -0.58 -4.15 1.36
N LYS A 34 -1.12 -5.36 1.57
CA LYS A 34 -1.18 -6.42 0.56
C LYS A 34 -2.40 -6.27 -0.32
N LYS A 35 -2.29 -6.60 -1.62
CA LYS A 35 -3.45 -6.67 -2.51
C LYS A 35 -4.41 -7.77 -2.06
N ALA A 36 -5.71 -7.56 -2.25
CA ALA A 36 -6.74 -8.54 -1.90
C ALA A 36 -6.49 -9.88 -2.64
N GLY A 37 -6.35 -10.97 -1.89
CA GLY A 37 -6.10 -12.31 -2.45
C GLY A 37 -4.72 -12.50 -3.10
N GLY A 38 -3.80 -11.55 -2.95
CA GLY A 38 -2.54 -11.52 -3.68
C GLY A 38 -1.30 -11.82 -2.83
N LYS A 39 -0.23 -12.23 -3.52
CA LYS A 39 1.13 -12.32 -2.95
C LYS A 39 1.87 -10.98 -2.94
N TYR A 40 1.41 -10.02 -3.76
CA TYR A 40 2.02 -8.71 -3.94
C TYR A 40 1.38 -7.65 -3.05
N PHE A 41 2.14 -6.59 -2.81
CA PHE A 41 1.66 -5.40 -2.12
C PHE A 41 1.09 -4.37 -3.09
N VAL A 42 0.39 -3.38 -2.56
CA VAL A 42 -0.05 -2.23 -3.34
C VAL A 42 1.19 -1.48 -3.85
N HIS A 43 1.24 -1.19 -5.16
CA HIS A 43 2.39 -0.61 -5.88
C HIS A 43 3.69 -1.43 -5.83
N ASP A 44 3.61 -2.77 -5.82
CA ASP A 44 4.80 -3.62 -5.86
C ASP A 44 5.46 -3.66 -7.24
N GLU A 45 6.65 -3.07 -7.37
CA GLU A 45 7.43 -3.06 -8.62
C GLU A 45 8.02 -4.43 -8.99
N THR A 46 8.01 -5.40 -8.07
CA THR A 46 8.48 -6.78 -8.34
C THR A 46 7.40 -7.67 -8.97
N GLU A 47 6.18 -7.16 -9.11
CA GLU A 47 5.11 -7.85 -9.81
C GLU A 47 5.44 -7.96 -11.31
N PRO A 48 5.23 -9.13 -11.94
CA PRO A 48 5.40 -9.30 -13.37
C PRO A 48 4.59 -8.26 -14.14
N LEU A 49 5.25 -7.59 -15.07
CA LEU A 49 4.60 -6.62 -15.93
C LEU A 49 3.63 -7.34 -16.88
N PRO A 50 2.52 -6.69 -17.28
CA PRO A 50 1.67 -7.19 -18.36
C PRO A 50 2.49 -7.40 -19.64
N PRO A 51 2.15 -8.40 -20.47
CA PRO A 51 2.80 -8.60 -21.76
C PRO A 51 2.59 -7.36 -22.66
N VAL A 52 3.62 -7.00 -23.41
CA VAL A 52 3.52 -5.94 -24.41
C VAL A 52 2.88 -6.51 -25.67
N VAL A 53 1.78 -5.90 -26.11
CA VAL A 53 1.03 -6.30 -27.29
C VAL A 53 1.05 -5.15 -28.31
N ALA A 54 1.52 -5.41 -29.52
CA ALA A 54 1.49 -4.42 -30.58
C ALA A 54 0.06 -4.22 -31.10
N PRO A 55 -0.41 -2.97 -31.29
CA PRO A 55 -1.71 -2.71 -31.89
C PRO A 55 -1.71 -3.05 -33.39
N GLY A 56 -2.91 -3.10 -33.99
CA GLY A 56 -3.07 -3.11 -35.44
C GLY A 56 -2.47 -1.86 -36.10
N LYS A 57 -2.19 -1.91 -37.41
CA LYS A 57 -1.65 -0.74 -38.14
C LYS A 57 -2.69 0.38 -38.27
N THR A 58 -3.95 -0.01 -38.28
CA THR A 58 -5.15 0.83 -38.36
C THR A 58 -6.13 0.43 -37.26
N ASP A 59 -7.14 1.25 -37.03
CA ASP A 59 -8.16 1.05 -35.99
C ASP A 59 -9.09 -0.13 -36.25
N ASP A 60 -9.16 -0.61 -37.49
CA ASP A 60 -9.90 -1.80 -37.91
C ASP A 60 -9.08 -3.10 -37.87
N GLN A 61 -7.78 -3.05 -37.55
CA GLN A 61 -6.90 -4.21 -37.49
C GLN A 61 -6.75 -4.79 -36.08
N PRO A 62 -6.68 -6.13 -35.95
CA PRO A 62 -6.52 -6.77 -34.65
C PRO A 62 -5.13 -6.51 -34.04
N PRO A 63 -4.98 -6.61 -32.71
CA PRO A 63 -3.68 -6.60 -32.06
C PRO A 63 -2.85 -7.86 -32.43
N ALA A 64 -1.53 -7.78 -32.21
CA ALA A 64 -0.59 -8.82 -32.62
C ALA A 64 -0.75 -10.17 -31.91
N ASP A 65 -1.42 -10.20 -30.75
CA ASP A 65 -1.72 -11.43 -29.99
C ASP A 65 -3.16 -11.93 -30.19
N ALA A 66 -3.93 -11.31 -31.08
CA ALA A 66 -5.30 -11.72 -31.35
C ALA A 66 -5.38 -13.06 -32.08
N VAL A 67 -6.38 -13.85 -31.73
CA VAL A 67 -6.89 -14.92 -32.59
C VAL A 67 -7.89 -14.31 -33.56
N VAL A 68 -7.57 -14.31 -34.85
CA VAL A 68 -8.41 -13.73 -35.89
C VAL A 68 -9.43 -14.75 -36.38
N LEU A 69 -10.71 -14.50 -36.12
CA LEU A 69 -11.81 -15.40 -36.49
C LEU A 69 -12.38 -15.13 -37.88
N PHE A 70 -12.16 -13.93 -38.42
CA PHE A 70 -12.55 -13.52 -39.77
C PHE A 70 -11.78 -12.24 -40.13
N ASP A 71 -11.07 -12.24 -41.26
CA ASP A 71 -10.31 -11.09 -41.79
C ASP A 71 -10.81 -10.67 -43.19
N GLY A 72 -11.89 -11.28 -43.68
CA GLY A 72 -12.42 -11.07 -45.02
C GLY A 72 -12.00 -12.12 -46.05
N THR A 73 -11.10 -13.06 -45.74
CA THR A 73 -10.68 -14.10 -46.72
C THR A 73 -11.61 -15.29 -46.75
N ASP A 74 -11.99 -15.82 -45.59
CA ASP A 74 -12.80 -17.02 -45.46
C ASP A 74 -13.40 -17.18 -44.05
N VAL A 75 -14.31 -18.14 -43.91
CA VAL A 75 -15.03 -18.44 -42.65
C VAL A 75 -14.54 -19.74 -42.00
N SER A 76 -13.29 -20.15 -42.23
CA SER A 76 -12.75 -21.45 -41.78
C SER A 76 -12.75 -21.64 -40.25
N ALA A 77 -12.84 -20.55 -39.48
CA ALA A 77 -12.96 -20.59 -38.03
C ALA A 77 -14.34 -21.08 -37.51
N TRP A 78 -15.31 -21.33 -38.41
CA TRP A 78 -16.70 -21.67 -38.06
C TRP A 78 -17.13 -23.00 -38.69
N SER A 79 -18.01 -23.77 -38.02
CA SER A 79 -18.55 -25.07 -38.48
C SER A 79 -20.01 -25.25 -38.04
#